data_AF-A0A7J8LES8-F1
#
_entry.id   AF-A0A7J8LES8-F1
#
_cell.length_a   1.000
_cell.length_b   1.000
_cell.length_c   1.000
_cell.angle_alpha   90.00
_cell.angle_beta   90.00
_cell.angle_gamma   90.00
#
_symmetry.space_group_name_H-M   'P 1'
#
loop_
_entity.id
_entity.type
_entity.pdbx_description
1 polymer ?
#
loop_
_entity_poly.entity_id
_entity_poly.type
_entity_poly.pdbx_seq_one_letter_code
_entity_poly.pdbx_strand_id
1 'polypeptide(L)' 'MQVCLLDPSLKQTSITFNKWVIGNTSLYVLTSTWNSVVKNNQLEKGDMVQLWSFQVNSLLCFALFK' A
#
# COMPACT_ATOMS: atom_id res chain seq x y z
N MET A 1 -5.09 7.38 -7.36
CA MET A 1 -6.00 7.84 -6.28
C MET A 1 -5.25 7.85 -4.96
N GLN A 2 -5.42 8.88 -4.12
CA GLN A 2 -4.87 8.85 -2.75
C GLN A 2 -5.77 7.99 -1.87
N VAL A 3 -5.18 7.08 -1.11
CA VAL A 3 -5.87 6.17 -0.18
C VAL A 3 -5.11 6.14 1.14
N CYS A 4 -5.81 5.83 2.23
CA CYS A 4 -5.13 5.61 3.49
C CYS A 4 -4.45 4.24 3.50
N LEU A 5 -3.27 4.17 4.12
CA LEU A 5 -2.55 2.95 4.39
C LEU A 5 -2.18 2.92 5.86
N LEU A 6 -2.60 1.88 6.57
CA LEU A 6 -2.10 1.53 7.89
C LEU A 6 -0.90 0.60 7.70
N ASP A 7 0.28 1.04 8.10
CA ASP A 7 1.50 0.24 7.97
C ASP A 7 1.65 -0.79 9.12
N PRO A 8 2.61 -1.73 9.04
CA PRO A 8 2.81 -2.74 10.09
C PRO A 8 3.07 -2.17 11.48
N SER A 9 3.59 -0.94 11.58
CA SER A 9 3.77 -0.21 12.85
C SER A 9 2.49 0.47 13.35
N LEU A 10 1.34 0.17 12.74
CA LEU A 10 0.04 0.79 12.98
C LEU A 10 0.03 2.30 12.73
N LYS A 11 0.95 2.79 11.91
CA LYS A 11 1.01 4.20 11.54
C LYS A 11 0.22 4.41 10.26
N GLN A 12 -0.75 5.33 10.33
CA GLN A 12 -1.50 5.74 9.15
C GLN A 12 -0.68 6.69 8.28
N THR A 13 -0.63 6.41 6.98
CA THR A 13 -0.06 7.28 5.96
C THR A 13 -1.00 7.40 4.76
N SER A 14 -0.78 8.42 3.94
CA SER A 14 -1.44 8.54 2.63
C SER A 14 -0.53 7.93 1.57
N ILE A 15 -1.10 7.11 0.69
CA ILE A 15 -0.36 6.49 -0.42
C ILE A 15 -1.17 6.57 -1.71
N THR A 16 -0.46 6.63 -2.82
CA THR A 16 -1.09 6.63 -4.14
C THR A 16 -1.32 5.20 -4.62
N PHE A 17 -2.60 4.83 -4.73
CA PHE A 17 -3.07 3.63 -5.40
C PHE A 17 -3.41 3.92 -6.86
N ASN A 18 -2.69 3.29 -7.78
CA ASN A 18 -2.84 3.50 -9.21
C ASN A 18 -3.05 2.17 -9.94
N LYS A 19 -3.70 2.26 -11.10
CA LYS A 19 -3.73 1.19 -12.10
C LYS A 19 -2.76 1.58 -13.22
N TRP A 20 -1.71 0.80 -13.41
CA TRP A 20 -0.81 0.92 -14.55
C TRP A 20 -1.27 -0.01 -15.66
N VAL A 21 -1.26 0.50 -16.89
CA VAL A 21 -1.54 -0.31 -18.09
C VAL A 21 -0.23 -0.47 -18.84
N ILE A 22 0.22 -1.70 -19.00
CA ILE A 22 1.48 -2.04 -19.68
C ILE A 22 1.13 -3.03 -20.79
N GLY A 23 1.11 -2.53 -22.03
CA GLY A 23 0.60 -3.28 -23.18
C GLY A 23 -0.84 -3.72 -22.95
N ASN A 24 -1.08 -5.03 -23.01
CA ASN A 24 -2.39 -5.64 -22.79
C ASN A 24 -2.64 -6.05 -21.33
N THR A 25 -1.73 -5.73 -20.41
CA THR A 25 -1.87 -6.08 -18.99
C THR A 25 -2.12 -4.85 -18.14
N SER A 26 -2.79 -5.06 -17.00
CA SER A 26 -2.96 -4.01 -16.00
C SER A 26 -2.46 -4.47 -14.64
N LEU A 27 -1.71 -3.60 -13.97
CA LEU A 27 -1.17 -3.80 -12.64
C LEU A 27 -1.76 -2.77 -11.69
N TYR A 28 -2.08 -3.19 -10.47
CA TYR A 28 -2.41 -2.26 -9.39
C TYR A 28 -1.17 -2.02 -8.54
N VAL A 29 -0.83 -0.76 -8.31
CA VAL A 29 0.43 -0.38 -7.67
C VAL A 29 0.22 0.65 -6.57
N LEU A 30 1.01 0.52 -5.51
CA LEU A 30 1.18 1.50 -4.44
C LEU A 30 2.54 2.19 -4.64
N THR A 31 2.57 3.54 -4.67
CA THR A 31 3.77 4.27 -5.15
C THR A 31 4.29 5.34 -4.18
N SER A 32 3.84 6.58 -4.31
CA SER A 32 4.40 7.82 -3.72
C SER A 32 5.11 7.76 -2.35
N THR A 33 4.56 7.02 -1.38
CA THR A 33 5.11 6.90 -0.01
C THR A 33 5.65 5.52 0.34
N TRP A 34 5.64 4.58 -0.62
CA TRP A 34 6.02 3.19 -0.43
C TRP A 34 7.44 3.02 0.13
N ASN A 35 8.43 3.75 -0.39
CA ASN A 35 9.81 3.64 0.08
C ASN A 35 9.96 4.00 1.57
N SER A 36 9.16 4.96 2.06
CA SER A 36 9.13 5.30 3.49
C SER A 36 8.48 4.19 4.31
N VAL A 37 7.42 3.56 3.80
CA VAL A 37 6.78 2.39 4.45
C VAL A 37 7.78 1.24 4.56
N VAL A 38 8.48 0.92 3.49
CA VAL A 38 9.53 -0.11 3.46
C VAL A 38 10.61 0.19 4.49
N LYS A 39 11.16 1.40 4.48
CA LYS A 39 12.24 1.81 5.41
C LYS A 39 11.79 1.77 6.87
N ASN A 40 10.62 2.32 7.18
CA ASN A 40 10.14 2.44 8.57
C ASN A 40 9.74 1.09 9.17
N ASN A 41 9.31 0.14 8.34
CA ASN A 41 8.87 -1.18 8.76
C ASN A 41 9.90 -2.28 8.49
N GLN A 42 11.13 -1.90 8.10
CA GLN A 42 12.25 -2.81 7.84
C GLN A 42 11.84 -3.96 6.90
N LEU A 43 11.14 -3.60 5.83
CA LEU A 43 10.73 -4.56 4.81
C LEU A 43 11.92 -4.83 3.88
N GLU A 44 12.17 -6.10 3.63
CA GLU A 44 13.26 -6.56 2.78
C GLU A 44 12.74 -7.40 1.62
N LYS A 45 13.57 -7.54 0.58
CA LYS A 45 13.23 -8.40 -0.55
C LYS A 45 13.13 -9.85 -0.06
N GLY A 46 11.99 -10.47 -0.29
CA GLY A 46 11.70 -11.84 0.15
C GLY A 46 10.78 -11.90 1.36
N ASP A 47 10.55 -10.77 2.05
CA ASP A 47 9.51 -10.70 3.07
C ASP A 47 8.14 -11.00 2.46
N MET A 48 7.40 -11.88 3.12
CA MET A 48 5.97 -12.03 2.84
C MET A 48 5.23 -10.93 3.58
N VAL A 49 4.42 -10.16 2.86
CA VAL A 49 3.53 -9.15 3.43
C VAL A 49 2.11 -9.41 2.97
N GLN A 50 1.16 -9.17 3.86
CA GLN A 50 -0.27 -9.27 3.56
C GLN A 50 -0.85 -7.87 3.38
N LEU A 51 -1.57 -7.68 2.27
CA LEU A 51 -2.28 -6.44 1.99
C LEU A 51 -3.78 -6.68 2.09
N TRP A 52 -4.43 -5.97 3.01
CA TRP A 52 -5.87 -6.04 3.24
C TRP A 52 -6.52 -4.74 2.79
N SER A 53 -7.69 -4.84 2.16
CA SER A 53 -8.54 -3.69 1.87
C SER A 53 -9.65 -3.58 2.89
N PHE A 54 -9.94 -2.37 3.35
CA PHE A 54 -11.09 -2.07 4.20
C PHE A 54 -11.65 -0.69 3.86
N GLN A 55 -12.79 -0.34 4.44
CA GLN A 55 -13.43 0.96 4.23
C GLN A 55 -13.56 1.71 5.54
N VAL A 56 -13.28 3.01 5.51
CA VAL A 56 -13.53 3.94 6.61
C VAL A 56 -14.38 5.07 6.07
N ASN A 57 -15.60 5.25 6.58
CA ASN A 57 -16.53 6.26 6.07
C ASN A 57 -16.72 6.20 4.55
N SER A 58 -16.86 4.98 4.01
CA SER A 58 -16.97 4.70 2.57
C SER A 58 -15.74 5.04 1.72
N LEU A 59 -14.60 5.36 2.35
CA LEU A 59 -13.33 5.58 1.67
C LEU A 59 -12.48 4.30 1.73
N LEU A 60 -11.90 3.93 0.59
CA LEU A 60 -10.98 2.80 0.49
C LEU A 60 -9.70 3.09 1.28
N CYS A 61 -9.36 2.14 2.13
CA CYS A 61 -8.12 2.08 2.89
C CYS A 61 -7.46 0.72 2.74
N PHE A 62 -6.16 0.68 2.99
CA PHE A 62 -5.38 -0.54 3.03
C PHE A 62 -4.68 -0.72 4.36
N ALA A 63 -4.48 -1.96 4.78
CA ALA A 63 -3.64 -2.33 5.91
C ALA A 63 -2.57 -3.30 5.43
N LEU A 64 -1.33 -3.04 5.82
CA LEU A 64 -0.19 -3.89 5.50
C LEU A 64 0.26 -4.60 6.78
N PHE A 65 0.34 -5.93 6.74
CA PHE A 65 0.87 -6.75 7.82
C PHE A 65 2.09 -7.53 7.33
N LYS A 66 3.06 -7.70 8.23
CA LYS A 66 4.23 -8.57 8.06
C LYS A 66 4.08 -9.77 8.98
#